data_AF-A0A1Q9TH44-F1
#
_entry.id   AF-A0A1Q9TH44-F1
#
_cell.length_a   1.000
_cell.length_b   1.000
_cell.length_c   1.000
_cell.angle_alpha   90.00
_cell.angle_beta   90.00
_cell.angle_gamma   90.00
#
_symmetry.space_group_name_H-M   'P 1'
#
loop_
_entity.id
_entity.type
_entity.pdbx_description
1 polymer ?
#
loop_
_entity_poly.entity_id
_entity_poly.type
_entity_poly.pdbx_seq_one_letter_code
_entity_poly.pdbx_strand_id
1 'polypeptide(L)'
;MLGHYDRADDHLDHATHWSVAADAPYVRESAHTLRLVLDWVRGKWPGLAEETERNLRSPRLAHLHAVTAELTVVRAGLALAQGDPATTQTLLARVHPDPQAPRPTPDHTVPVRALAAGLLARLATAQGDHAAAWQRVEALVSLVASKGIWVWAAELVPGMEALLDSGRRAVARDLRARFRAGLRDAHAPAAEAALTRFEAAIARHRGHVDRALHLYAEAETAYRAMSRPYDAAQAREAAARTRLARPDHREAVPAGVEGLRAALADYTGLGAAWDSARVRRALRAQGVVAVAGAGRGRRDQRLSPRESEIAALAAQGRTNREIAALLHLSPRTVETHVANALAKLGLRSRRDLSGPSNPSAT
;
A
#
# COMPACT_ATOMS: atom_id res chain seq x y z
N MET A 1 -2.55 -1.93 15.64
CA MET A 1 -2.06 -2.98 14.71
C MET A 1 -2.51 -4.41 15.05
N LEU A 2 -2.97 -4.72 16.27
CA LEU A 2 -3.34 -6.09 16.67
C LEU A 2 -4.60 -6.66 16.00
N GLY A 3 -5.48 -5.82 15.44
CA GLY A 3 -6.70 -6.26 14.73
C GLY A 3 -8.02 -5.91 15.44
N HIS A 4 -7.97 -5.27 16.60
CA HIS A 4 -9.14 -4.81 17.37
C HIS A 4 -9.42 -3.32 17.11
N TYR A 5 -9.90 -2.96 15.92
CA TYR A 5 -9.94 -1.54 15.57
C TYR A 5 -11.12 -0.77 16.18
N ASP A 6 -12.25 -1.42 16.43
CA ASP A 6 -13.38 -0.75 17.08
C ASP A 6 -13.05 -0.41 18.54
N ARG A 7 -12.44 -1.37 19.27
CA ARG A 7 -11.87 -1.10 20.60
C ARG A 7 -10.79 -0.02 20.56
N ALA A 8 -9.99 0.02 19.50
CA ALA A 8 -8.98 1.06 19.35
C ALA A 8 -9.62 2.45 19.19
N ASP A 9 -10.72 2.56 18.43
CA ASP A 9 -11.46 3.82 18.31
C ASP A 9 -11.99 4.26 19.69
N ASP A 10 -12.63 3.36 20.44
CA ASP A 10 -13.15 3.66 21.79
C ASP A 10 -12.03 4.18 22.71
N HIS A 11 -10.88 3.52 22.72
CA HIS A 11 -9.72 3.94 23.51
C HIS A 11 -9.15 5.29 23.06
N LEU A 12 -9.11 5.57 21.75
CA LEU A 12 -8.61 6.83 21.22
C LEU A 12 -9.57 7.99 21.48
N ASP A 13 -10.88 7.75 21.43
CA ASP A 13 -11.90 8.75 21.77
C ASP A 13 -11.83 9.10 23.26
N HIS A 14 -11.71 8.09 24.14
CA HIS A 14 -11.45 8.32 25.56
C HIS A 14 -10.14 9.09 25.79
N ALA A 15 -9.03 8.71 25.15
CA ALA A 15 -7.75 9.38 25.30
C ALA A 15 -7.83 10.85 24.84
N THR A 16 -8.53 11.11 23.73
CA THR A 16 -8.72 12.47 23.20
C THR A 16 -9.53 13.32 24.17
N HIS A 17 -10.65 12.81 24.67
CA HIS A 17 -11.51 13.51 25.63
C HIS A 17 -10.75 13.92 26.90
N TRP A 18 -10.07 12.98 27.54
CA TRP A 18 -9.35 13.23 28.78
C TRP A 18 -8.09 14.08 28.61
N SER A 19 -7.40 14.00 27.46
CA SER A 19 -6.21 14.81 27.19
C SER A 19 -6.46 16.32 27.13
N VAL A 20 -7.70 16.72 26.84
CA VAL A 20 -8.13 18.12 26.87
C VAL A 20 -8.38 18.55 28.31
N ALA A 21 -9.11 17.74 29.08
CA ALA A 21 -9.42 18.02 30.48
C ALA A 21 -8.17 18.06 31.38
N ALA A 22 -7.17 17.22 31.08
CA ALA A 22 -5.94 17.09 31.87
C ALA A 22 -4.75 17.94 31.38
N ASP A 23 -4.95 18.81 30.38
CA ASP A 23 -3.90 19.57 29.69
C ASP A 23 -2.65 18.74 29.33
N ALA A 24 -2.89 17.56 28.72
CA ALA A 24 -1.85 16.60 28.39
C ALA A 24 -1.58 16.58 26.88
N PRO A 25 -0.83 17.55 26.32
CA PRO A 25 -0.64 17.70 24.87
C PRO A 25 0.01 16.47 24.23
N TYR A 26 0.90 15.77 24.93
CA TYR A 26 1.55 14.55 24.41
C TYR A 26 0.55 13.43 24.12
N VAL A 27 -0.40 13.19 25.03
CA VAL A 27 -1.43 12.15 24.88
C VAL A 27 -2.33 12.47 23.70
N ARG A 28 -2.65 13.76 23.52
CA ARG A 28 -3.45 14.24 22.39
C ARG A 28 -2.77 13.99 21.04
N GLU A 29 -1.49 14.35 20.90
CA GLU A 29 -0.75 14.12 19.65
C GLU A 29 -0.55 12.62 19.39
N SER A 30 -0.33 11.83 20.42
CA SER A 30 -0.22 10.37 20.30
C SER A 30 -1.54 9.73 19.85
N ALA A 31 -2.67 10.15 20.43
CA ALA A 31 -3.99 9.66 20.03
C ALA A 31 -4.32 10.04 18.58
N HIS A 32 -4.02 11.27 18.17
CA HIS A 32 -4.21 11.72 16.79
C HIS A 32 -3.39 10.90 15.80
N THR A 33 -2.10 10.67 16.09
CA THR A 33 -1.22 9.91 15.18
C THR A 33 -1.56 8.43 15.11
N LEU A 34 -1.99 7.81 16.21
CA LEU A 34 -2.53 6.45 16.19
C LEU A 34 -3.81 6.35 15.33
N ARG A 35 -4.62 7.41 15.26
CA ARG A 35 -5.78 7.46 14.35
C ARG A 35 -5.34 7.44 12.88
N LEU A 36 -4.28 8.16 12.53
CA LEU A 36 -3.68 8.11 11.19
C LEU A 36 -3.10 6.73 10.85
N VAL A 37 -2.54 6.02 11.85
CA VAL A 37 -2.14 4.61 11.69
C VAL A 37 -3.36 3.72 11.41
N LEU A 38 -4.48 3.93 12.11
CA LEU A 38 -5.72 3.20 11.83
C LEU A 38 -6.28 3.52 10.44
N ASP A 39 -6.23 4.77 10.00
CA ASP A 39 -6.69 5.17 8.67
C ASP A 39 -5.84 4.52 7.57
N TRP A 40 -4.51 4.45 7.76
CA TRP A 40 -3.62 3.68 6.90
C TRP A 40 -4.04 2.21 6.79
N VAL A 41 -4.17 1.54 7.93
CA VAL A 41 -4.50 0.11 7.99
C VAL A 41 -5.90 -0.18 7.42
N ARG A 42 -6.86 0.74 7.65
CA ARG A 42 -8.24 0.64 7.18
C ARG A 42 -8.45 1.08 5.73
N GLY A 43 -7.40 1.52 5.04
CA GLY A 43 -7.51 1.95 3.65
C GLY A 43 -8.13 3.33 3.43
N LYS A 44 -8.25 4.14 4.49
CA LYS A 44 -8.74 5.53 4.45
C LYS A 44 -7.59 6.48 4.05
N TRP A 45 -7.09 6.30 2.84
CA TRP A 45 -5.90 7.01 2.35
C TRP A 45 -6.11 8.43 1.78
N PRO A 46 -7.30 8.86 1.32
CA PRO A 46 -7.49 10.23 0.83
C PRO A 46 -7.06 11.28 1.86
N GLY A 47 -6.12 12.17 1.50
CA GLY A 47 -5.60 13.22 2.38
C GLY A 47 -4.55 12.78 3.40
N LEU A 48 -4.32 11.47 3.56
CA LEU A 48 -3.47 10.93 4.63
C LEU A 48 -1.98 11.25 4.41
N ALA A 49 -1.54 11.32 3.15
CA ALA A 49 -0.16 11.69 2.82
C ALA A 49 0.12 13.16 3.16
N GLU A 50 -0.80 14.05 2.81
CA GLU A 50 -0.73 15.47 3.10
C GLU A 50 -0.77 15.73 4.61
N GLU A 51 -1.65 15.02 5.34
CA GLU A 51 -1.75 15.16 6.78
C GLU A 51 -0.50 14.68 7.52
N THR A 52 0.00 13.48 7.17
CA THR A 52 1.25 12.98 7.78
C THR A 52 2.44 13.88 7.47
N GLU A 53 2.53 14.43 6.25
CA GLU A 53 3.60 15.35 5.87
C GLU A 53 3.52 16.71 6.57
N ARG A 54 2.32 17.27 6.75
CA ARG A 54 2.11 18.48 7.58
C ARG A 54 2.57 18.24 9.02
N ASN A 55 2.20 17.11 9.61
CA ASN A 55 2.56 16.79 11.00
C ASN A 55 4.06 16.56 11.16
N LEU A 56 4.71 15.87 10.21
CA LEU A 56 6.16 15.67 10.23
C LEU A 56 6.96 16.99 10.12
N ARG A 57 6.37 18.04 9.51
CA ARG A 57 6.99 19.37 9.41
C ARG A 57 6.67 20.27 10.61
N SER A 58 5.80 19.84 11.54
CA SER A 58 5.40 20.63 12.69
C SER A 58 6.55 20.74 13.71
N PRO A 59 7.03 21.96 14.04
CA PRO A 59 8.05 22.14 15.07
C PRO A 59 7.64 21.58 16.43
N ARG A 60 6.33 21.60 16.72
CA ARG A 60 5.76 21.07 17.96
C ARG A 60 5.96 19.56 18.10
N LEU A 61 5.98 18.82 16.99
CA LEU A 61 6.12 17.36 16.99
C LEU A 61 7.58 16.90 16.85
N ALA A 62 8.50 17.80 16.49
CA ALA A 62 9.88 17.45 16.15
C ALA A 62 10.63 16.67 17.25
N HIS A 63 10.29 16.91 18.52
CA HIS A 63 10.90 16.25 19.68
C HIS A 63 10.12 15.02 20.17
N LEU A 64 8.94 14.73 19.60
CA LEU A 64 8.12 13.57 19.95
C LEU A 64 8.52 12.38 19.06
N HIS A 65 9.64 11.74 19.40
CA HIS A 65 10.24 10.68 18.57
C HIS A 65 9.32 9.47 18.31
N ALA A 66 8.47 9.09 19.28
CA ALA A 66 7.48 8.02 19.08
C ALA A 66 6.43 8.41 18.03
N VAL A 67 5.84 9.60 18.19
CA VAL A 67 4.80 10.17 17.30
C VAL A 67 5.34 10.35 15.88
N THR A 68 6.52 10.96 15.75
CA THR A 68 7.16 11.18 14.43
C THR A 68 7.54 9.87 13.75
N ALA A 69 7.92 8.84 14.49
CA ALA A 69 8.21 7.53 13.91
C ALA A 69 6.95 6.86 13.34
N GLU A 70 5.81 6.93 14.06
CA GLU A 70 4.51 6.44 13.58
C GLU A 70 4.06 7.17 12.31
N LEU A 71 4.13 8.51 12.30
CA LEU A 71 3.86 9.31 11.11
C LEU A 71 4.76 8.93 9.93
N THR A 72 6.04 8.70 10.20
CA THR A 72 7.04 8.34 9.18
C THR A 72 6.71 7.01 8.53
N VAL A 73 6.37 5.97 9.31
CA VAL A 73 6.04 4.66 8.75
C VAL A 73 4.72 4.67 7.98
N VAL A 74 3.72 5.45 8.39
CA VAL A 74 2.48 5.64 7.62
C VAL A 74 2.78 6.33 6.29
N ARG A 75 3.51 7.45 6.30
CA ARG A 75 3.86 8.18 5.08
C ARG A 75 4.70 7.34 4.12
N ALA A 76 5.62 6.54 4.66
CA ALA A 76 6.42 5.59 3.88
C ALA A 76 5.56 4.46 3.29
N GLY A 77 4.62 3.91 4.06
CA GLY A 77 3.67 2.91 3.58
C GLY A 77 2.84 3.42 2.40
N LEU A 78 2.31 4.64 2.51
CA LEU A 78 1.58 5.32 1.44
C LEU A 78 2.47 5.55 0.21
N ALA A 79 3.69 6.07 0.40
CA ALA A 79 4.64 6.27 -0.70
C ALA A 79 4.90 4.96 -1.45
N LEU A 80 5.13 3.87 -0.72
CA LEU A 80 5.33 2.55 -1.32
C LEU A 80 4.09 2.09 -2.08
N ALA A 81 2.90 2.18 -1.49
CA ALA A 81 1.66 1.80 -2.17
C ALA A 81 1.41 2.63 -3.44
N GLN A 82 1.79 3.91 -3.43
CA GLN A 82 1.61 4.86 -4.54
C GLN A 82 2.69 4.77 -5.62
N GLY A 83 3.72 3.94 -5.47
CA GLY A 83 4.76 3.79 -6.50
C GLY A 83 5.97 4.71 -6.33
N ASP A 84 6.21 5.24 -5.12
CA ASP A 84 7.33 6.13 -4.80
C ASP A 84 8.35 5.44 -3.85
N PRO A 85 9.23 4.57 -4.39
CA PRO A 85 10.25 3.88 -3.61
C PRO A 85 11.30 4.84 -3.04
N ALA A 86 11.58 5.96 -3.70
CA ALA A 86 12.61 6.91 -3.28
C ALA A 86 12.19 7.61 -1.98
N THR A 87 10.96 8.10 -1.92
CA THR A 87 10.39 8.67 -0.69
C THR A 87 10.29 7.61 0.41
N THR A 88 9.88 6.38 0.05
CA THR A 88 9.82 5.26 1.00
C THR A 88 11.17 5.02 1.67
N GLN A 89 12.24 4.85 0.88
CA GLN A 89 13.59 4.61 1.41
C GLN A 89 14.09 5.77 2.27
N THR A 90 13.89 7.01 1.80
CA THR A 90 14.31 8.22 2.52
C THR A 90 13.64 8.34 3.89
N LEU A 91 12.35 8.03 3.97
CA LEU A 91 11.60 8.06 5.22
C LEU A 91 12.00 6.91 6.15
N LEU A 92 12.10 5.69 5.64
CA LEU A 92 12.43 4.52 6.46
C LEU A 92 13.87 4.55 6.99
N ALA A 93 14.80 5.22 6.32
CA ALA A 93 16.15 5.47 6.84
C ALA A 93 16.16 6.25 8.16
N ARG A 94 15.10 7.02 8.47
CA ARG A 94 14.96 7.78 9.71
C ARG A 94 14.50 6.92 10.90
N VAL A 95 13.78 5.83 10.62
CA VAL A 95 13.20 4.91 11.62
C VAL A 95 14.06 3.65 11.80
N HIS A 96 14.79 3.28 10.74
CA HIS A 96 15.71 2.14 10.74
C HIS A 96 17.15 2.60 10.46
N PRO A 97 17.73 3.45 11.32
CA PRO A 97 19.04 4.04 11.10
C PRO A 97 20.17 3.00 11.17
N ASP A 98 21.27 3.34 10.50
CA ASP A 98 22.50 2.56 10.47
C ASP A 98 23.05 2.32 11.89
N PRO A 99 23.35 1.07 12.30
CA PRO A 99 24.04 0.78 13.55
C PRO A 99 25.39 1.50 13.70
N GLN A 100 26.01 1.91 12.59
CA GLN A 100 27.26 2.67 12.55
C GLN A 100 27.05 4.19 12.60
N ALA A 101 25.81 4.67 12.78
CA ALA A 101 25.53 6.10 12.81
C ALA A 101 26.20 6.78 14.03
N PRO A 102 26.75 8.01 13.85
CA PRO A 102 27.52 8.70 14.88
C PRO A 102 26.71 9.20 16.10
N ARG A 103 25.38 9.05 16.09
CA ARG A 103 24.51 9.38 17.24
C ARG A 103 23.63 8.19 17.59
N PRO A 104 23.42 7.90 18.89
CA PRO A 104 22.51 6.86 19.32
C PRO A 104 21.09 7.21 18.86
N THR A 105 20.43 6.22 18.27
CA THR A 105 19.13 6.38 17.64
C THR A 105 18.03 6.15 18.67
N PRO A 106 16.91 6.88 18.61
CA PRO A 106 15.81 6.66 19.54
C PRO A 106 15.32 5.21 19.44
N ASP A 107 15.18 4.51 20.57
CA ASP A 107 14.60 3.16 20.56
C ASP A 107 13.11 3.27 20.23
N HIS A 108 12.75 2.83 19.03
CA HIS A 108 11.37 2.82 18.57
C HIS A 108 10.66 1.55 19.04
N THR A 109 9.35 1.67 19.25
CA THR A 109 8.53 0.53 19.67
C THR A 109 8.57 -0.60 18.64
N VAL A 110 8.46 -1.85 19.11
CA VAL A 110 8.46 -3.05 18.24
C VAL A 110 7.45 -2.94 17.07
N PRO A 111 6.20 -2.45 17.25
CA PRO A 111 5.25 -2.30 16.15
C PRO A 111 5.75 -1.36 15.04
N VAL A 112 6.31 -0.19 15.40
CA VAL A 112 6.85 0.78 14.43
C VAL A 112 8.00 0.17 13.64
N ARG A 113 8.93 -0.48 14.35
CA ARG A 113 10.09 -1.15 13.74
C ARG A 113 9.65 -2.29 12.82
N ALA A 114 8.65 -3.08 13.22
CA ALA A 114 8.13 -4.18 12.43
C ALA A 114 7.47 -3.69 11.13
N LEU A 115 6.68 -2.62 11.17
CA LEU A 115 6.11 -2.03 9.97
C LEU A 115 7.20 -1.48 9.03
N ALA A 116 8.18 -0.75 9.57
CA ALA A 116 9.31 -0.25 8.77
C ALA A 116 10.10 -1.38 8.07
N ALA A 117 10.45 -2.43 8.82
CA ALA A 117 11.15 -3.60 8.30
C ALA A 117 10.32 -4.36 7.26
N GLY A 118 9.01 -4.50 7.48
CA GLY A 118 8.06 -5.10 6.54
C GLY A 118 7.99 -4.35 5.22
N LEU A 119 7.92 -3.01 5.26
CA LEU A 119 7.92 -2.16 4.07
C LEU A 119 9.24 -2.28 3.28
N LEU A 120 10.39 -2.30 3.97
CA LEU A 120 11.69 -2.53 3.34
C LEU A 120 11.79 -3.93 2.72
N ALA A 121 11.26 -4.96 3.39
CA ALA A 121 11.20 -6.31 2.86
C ALA A 121 10.35 -6.39 1.59
N ARG A 122 9.17 -5.73 1.58
CA ARG A 122 8.33 -5.65 0.38
C ARG A 122 9.05 -4.95 -0.78
N LEU A 123 9.80 -3.89 -0.50
CA LEU A 123 10.60 -3.18 -1.50
C LEU A 123 11.67 -4.10 -2.11
N ALA A 124 12.43 -4.83 -1.29
CA ALA A 124 13.45 -5.77 -1.74
C ALA A 124 12.86 -6.94 -2.53
N THR A 125 11.74 -7.53 -2.06
CA THR A 125 11.02 -8.58 -2.80
C THR A 125 10.55 -8.09 -4.16
N ALA A 126 10.09 -6.84 -4.28
CA ALA A 126 9.67 -6.27 -5.56
C ALA A 126 10.84 -6.09 -6.55
N GLN A 127 12.07 -5.99 -6.06
CA GLN A 127 13.30 -5.95 -6.86
C GLN A 127 13.85 -7.34 -7.19
N GLY A 128 13.22 -8.41 -6.69
CA GLY A 128 13.67 -9.80 -6.85
C GLY A 128 14.76 -10.21 -5.85
N ASP A 129 15.12 -9.34 -4.90
CA ASP A 129 16.14 -9.63 -3.90
C ASP A 129 15.49 -10.20 -2.62
N HIS A 130 15.16 -11.50 -2.69
CA HIS A 130 14.54 -12.23 -1.58
C HIS A 130 15.49 -12.42 -0.38
N ALA A 131 16.80 -12.42 -0.62
CA ALA A 131 17.79 -12.51 0.44
C ALA A 131 17.83 -11.20 1.25
N ALA A 132 17.89 -10.06 0.56
CA ALA A 132 17.79 -8.75 1.21
C ALA A 132 16.45 -8.59 1.92
N ALA A 133 15.34 -9.04 1.33
CA ALA A 133 14.03 -8.98 1.98
C ALA A 133 14.00 -9.67 3.34
N TRP A 134 14.62 -10.85 3.46
CA TRP A 134 14.78 -11.53 4.75
C TRP A 134 15.71 -10.75 5.70
N GLN A 135 16.86 -10.27 5.21
CA GLN A 135 17.80 -9.49 6.03
C GLN A 135 17.15 -8.25 6.66
N ARG A 136 16.16 -7.64 6.00
CA ARG A 136 15.40 -6.49 6.55
C ARG A 136 14.60 -6.85 7.80
N VAL A 137 14.14 -8.09 7.96
CA VAL A 137 13.27 -8.50 9.08
C VAL A 137 13.96 -9.43 10.09
N GLU A 138 15.07 -10.07 9.74
CA GLU A 138 15.71 -11.14 10.51
C GLU A 138 15.97 -10.78 11.99
N ALA A 139 16.56 -9.61 12.24
CA ALA A 139 16.86 -9.15 13.59
C ALA A 139 15.59 -8.94 14.43
N LEU A 140 14.52 -8.42 13.82
CA LEU A 140 13.24 -8.20 14.49
C LEU A 140 12.46 -9.50 14.69
N VAL A 141 12.51 -10.42 13.73
CA VAL A 141 11.94 -11.77 13.91
C VAL A 141 12.63 -12.45 15.08
N SER A 142 13.96 -12.35 15.18
CA SER A 142 14.72 -12.92 16.30
C SER A 142 14.33 -12.30 17.64
N LEU A 143 14.17 -10.97 17.70
CA LEU A 143 13.70 -10.24 18.89
C LEU A 143 12.28 -10.65 19.31
N VAL A 144 11.35 -10.70 18.34
CA VAL A 144 9.96 -11.10 18.59
C VAL A 144 9.92 -12.52 19.13
N ALA A 145 10.71 -13.40 18.53
CA ALA A 145 10.73 -14.80 18.86
C ALA A 145 11.45 -15.11 20.18
N SER A 146 12.42 -14.30 20.60
CA SER A 146 13.09 -14.42 21.91
C SER A 146 12.22 -13.89 23.05
N LYS A 147 11.46 -12.82 22.82
CA LYS A 147 10.53 -12.23 23.80
C LYS A 147 9.16 -12.89 23.83
N GLY A 148 8.85 -13.80 22.90
CA GLY A 148 7.54 -14.45 22.79
C GLY A 148 6.41 -13.51 22.34
N ILE A 149 6.71 -12.34 21.78
CA ILE A 149 5.74 -11.29 21.46
C ILE A 149 5.23 -11.38 20.01
N TRP A 150 4.86 -12.59 19.58
CA TRP A 150 4.47 -12.91 18.20
C TRP A 150 3.26 -12.13 17.67
N VAL A 151 2.48 -11.52 18.57
CA VAL A 151 1.40 -10.58 18.23
C VAL A 151 1.86 -9.39 17.36
N TRP A 152 3.17 -9.08 17.34
CA TRP A 152 3.77 -8.02 16.51
C TRP A 152 4.40 -8.51 15.20
N ALA A 153 4.29 -9.79 14.87
CA ALA A 153 4.94 -10.36 13.69
C ALA A 153 4.18 -10.15 12.37
N ALA A 154 2.94 -9.62 12.40
CA ALA A 154 2.09 -9.49 11.21
C ALA A 154 2.81 -8.77 10.05
N GLU A 155 3.42 -7.63 10.35
CA GLU A 155 4.11 -6.80 9.35
C GLU A 155 5.47 -7.40 8.90
N LEU A 156 6.00 -8.41 9.61
CA LEU A 156 7.25 -9.10 9.26
C LEU A 156 7.03 -10.21 8.22
N VAL A 157 5.78 -10.66 8.03
CA VAL A 157 5.45 -11.79 7.15
C VAL A 157 5.97 -11.64 5.73
N PRO A 158 5.95 -10.46 5.05
CA PRO A 158 6.54 -10.33 3.72
C PRO A 158 8.02 -10.73 3.64
N GLY A 159 8.82 -10.44 4.68
CA GLY A 159 10.22 -10.87 4.74
C GLY A 159 10.36 -12.35 5.11
N MET A 160 9.45 -12.88 5.93
CA MET A 160 9.40 -14.31 6.24
C MET A 160 9.00 -15.15 5.00
N GLU A 161 8.06 -14.67 4.18
CA GLU A 161 7.68 -15.29 2.90
C GLU A 161 8.88 -15.37 1.95
N ALA A 162 9.77 -14.36 1.94
CA ALA A 162 10.97 -14.34 1.12
C ALA A 162 11.98 -15.47 1.43
N LEU A 163 11.90 -16.10 2.61
CA LEU A 163 12.67 -17.33 2.91
C LEU A 163 12.31 -18.49 1.97
N LEU A 164 11.09 -18.51 1.44
CA LEU A 164 10.61 -19.59 0.57
C LEU A 164 11.21 -19.48 -0.83
N ASP A 165 11.25 -18.25 -1.38
CA ASP A 165 11.84 -17.95 -2.69
C ASP A 165 13.38 -17.97 -2.66
N SER A 166 14.01 -17.66 -1.52
CA SER A 166 15.47 -17.81 -1.31
C SER A 166 15.91 -19.24 -0.96
N GLY A 167 15.01 -20.23 -0.98
CA GLY A 167 15.33 -21.64 -0.73
C GLY A 167 15.50 -22.03 0.75
N ARG A 168 15.42 -21.09 1.69
CA ARG A 168 15.54 -21.31 3.16
C ARG A 168 14.24 -21.86 3.78
N ARG A 169 13.65 -22.87 3.16
CA ARG A 169 12.35 -23.47 3.52
C ARG A 169 12.32 -24.09 4.91
N ALA A 170 13.44 -24.58 5.42
CA ALA A 170 13.53 -25.12 6.78
C ALA A 170 13.32 -24.02 7.84
N VAL A 171 13.95 -22.86 7.65
CA VAL A 171 13.79 -21.68 8.52
C VAL A 171 12.34 -21.21 8.51
N ALA A 172 11.71 -21.10 7.33
CA ALA A 172 10.31 -20.71 7.23
C ALA A 172 9.37 -21.64 8.01
N ARG A 173 9.62 -22.96 7.99
CA ARG A 173 8.81 -23.95 8.74
C ARG A 173 9.01 -23.84 10.26
N ASP A 174 10.23 -23.60 10.72
CA ASP A 174 10.51 -23.35 12.13
C ASP A 174 9.78 -22.09 12.62
N LEU A 175 9.93 -20.97 11.88
CA LEU A 175 9.25 -19.73 12.20
C LEU A 175 7.73 -19.88 12.22
N ARG A 176 7.14 -20.64 11.29
CA ARG A 176 5.70 -20.95 11.32
C ARG A 176 5.32 -21.67 12.61
N ALA A 177 6.10 -22.66 13.05
CA ALA A 177 5.81 -23.40 14.28
C ALA A 177 5.89 -22.49 15.51
N ARG A 178 6.92 -21.63 15.59
CA ARG A 178 7.09 -20.68 16.69
C ARG A 178 6.02 -19.59 16.69
N PHE A 179 5.66 -19.07 15.51
CA PHE A 179 4.61 -18.07 15.35
C PHE A 179 3.26 -18.65 15.80
N ARG A 180 2.89 -19.85 15.34
CA ARG A 180 1.67 -20.53 15.80
C ARG A 180 1.68 -20.76 17.32
N ALA A 181 2.79 -21.23 17.88
CA ALA A 181 2.90 -21.47 19.31
C ALA A 181 2.74 -20.17 20.12
N GLY A 182 3.36 -19.08 19.65
CA GLY A 182 3.31 -17.77 20.29
C GLY A 182 1.96 -17.04 20.23
N LEU A 183 0.99 -17.56 19.48
CA LEU A 183 -0.36 -17.00 19.41
C LEU A 183 -1.41 -17.83 20.18
N ARG A 184 -1.07 -18.97 20.77
CA ARG A 184 -2.06 -19.88 21.40
C ARG A 184 -2.92 -19.20 22.47
N ASP A 185 -2.29 -18.35 23.28
CA ASP A 185 -2.94 -17.68 24.42
C ASP A 185 -3.10 -16.16 24.18
N ALA A 186 -2.93 -15.71 22.93
CA ALA A 186 -2.99 -14.31 22.56
C ALA A 186 -4.11 -14.06 21.56
N HIS A 187 -4.93 -13.05 21.81
CA HIS A 187 -5.98 -12.64 20.89
C HIS A 187 -5.49 -11.49 20.00
N ALA A 188 -4.88 -11.82 18.86
CA ALA A 188 -4.28 -10.87 17.94
C ALA A 188 -4.71 -11.17 16.48
N PRO A 189 -5.94 -10.76 16.09
CA PRO A 189 -6.52 -11.13 14.80
C PRO A 189 -5.65 -10.79 13.58
N ALA A 190 -4.91 -9.67 13.64
CA ALA A 190 -4.00 -9.28 12.57
C ALA A 190 -2.82 -10.25 12.44
N ALA A 191 -2.27 -10.73 13.55
CA ALA A 191 -1.17 -11.69 13.57
C ALA A 191 -1.64 -13.09 13.16
N GLU A 192 -2.85 -13.49 13.57
CA GLU A 192 -3.49 -14.74 13.18
C GLU A 192 -3.76 -14.81 11.67
N ALA A 193 -4.30 -13.74 11.08
CA ALA A 193 -4.49 -13.63 9.64
C ALA A 193 -3.15 -13.66 8.87
N ALA A 194 -2.12 -12.98 9.40
CA ALA A 194 -0.78 -12.98 8.82
C ALA A 194 -0.10 -14.36 8.90
N LEU A 195 -0.27 -15.09 10.00
CA LEU A 195 0.16 -16.48 10.12
C LEU A 195 -0.55 -17.36 9.10
N THR A 196 -1.86 -17.23 8.96
CA THR A 196 -2.66 -18.00 7.98
C THR A 196 -2.16 -17.76 6.55
N ARG A 197 -1.85 -16.50 6.22
CA ARG A 197 -1.22 -16.14 4.94
C ARG A 197 0.17 -16.78 4.78
N PHE A 198 1.01 -16.72 5.80
CA PHE A 198 2.35 -17.34 5.75
C PHE A 198 2.26 -18.86 5.55
N GLU A 199 1.28 -19.51 6.15
CA GLU A 199 0.99 -20.93 5.96
C GLU A 199 0.52 -21.25 4.55
N ALA A 200 -0.30 -20.37 3.96
CA ALA A 200 -0.69 -20.47 2.56
C ALA A 200 0.54 -20.42 1.63
N ALA A 201 1.47 -19.50 1.88
CA ALA A 201 2.72 -19.39 1.13
C ALA A 201 3.58 -20.66 1.27
N ILE A 202 3.71 -21.21 2.48
CA ILE A 202 4.41 -22.49 2.71
C ILE A 202 3.73 -23.63 1.93
N ALA A 203 2.40 -23.74 1.99
CA ALA A 203 1.65 -24.77 1.26
C ALA A 203 1.86 -24.66 -0.25
N ARG A 204 1.81 -23.44 -0.81
CA ARG A 204 2.09 -23.15 -2.22
C ARG A 204 3.48 -23.66 -2.63
N HIS A 205 4.52 -23.34 -1.86
CA HIS A 205 5.89 -23.77 -2.16
C HIS A 205 6.13 -25.28 -2.02
N ARG A 206 5.27 -26.00 -1.31
CA ARG A 206 5.30 -27.47 -1.23
C ARG A 206 4.51 -28.14 -2.35
N GLY A 207 3.82 -27.38 -3.20
CA GLY A 207 2.92 -27.91 -4.24
C GLY A 207 1.54 -28.30 -3.72
N HIS A 208 1.20 -27.99 -2.46
CA HIS A 208 -0.10 -28.30 -1.86
C HIS A 208 -1.10 -27.19 -2.23
N VAL A 209 -1.43 -27.10 -3.52
CA VAL A 209 -2.10 -25.91 -4.05
C VAL A 209 -3.51 -25.72 -3.49
N ASP A 210 -4.32 -26.78 -3.36
CA ASP A 210 -5.70 -26.63 -2.85
C ASP A 210 -5.70 -26.13 -1.40
N ARG A 211 -4.78 -26.63 -0.58
CA ARG A 211 -4.56 -26.14 0.78
C ARG A 211 -4.10 -24.68 0.78
N ALA A 212 -3.20 -24.29 -0.12
CA ALA A 212 -2.75 -22.91 -0.24
C ALA A 212 -3.89 -21.96 -0.62
N LEU A 213 -4.72 -22.33 -1.59
CA LEU A 213 -5.87 -21.52 -2.03
C LEU A 213 -6.90 -21.35 -0.92
N HIS A 214 -7.20 -22.41 -0.19
CA HIS A 214 -8.08 -22.35 0.98
C HIS A 214 -7.51 -21.42 2.07
N LEU A 215 -6.24 -21.58 2.45
CA LEU A 215 -5.60 -20.73 3.45
C LEU A 215 -5.53 -19.25 3.02
N TYR A 216 -5.26 -18.96 1.75
CA TYR A 216 -5.30 -17.56 1.27
C TYR A 216 -6.72 -16.98 1.34
N ALA A 217 -7.77 -17.77 1.07
CA ALA A 217 -9.14 -17.33 1.20
C ALA A 217 -9.56 -17.10 2.67
N GLU A 218 -9.09 -17.94 3.60
CA GLU A 218 -9.27 -17.75 5.04
C GLU A 218 -8.59 -16.45 5.50
N ALA A 219 -7.33 -16.22 5.10
CA ALA A 219 -6.60 -15.00 5.42
C ALA A 219 -7.30 -13.75 4.83
N GLU A 220 -7.77 -13.81 3.57
CA GLU A 220 -8.52 -12.72 2.95
C GLU A 220 -9.79 -12.39 3.76
N THR A 221 -10.58 -13.41 4.12
CA THR A 221 -11.80 -13.25 4.92
C THR A 221 -11.49 -12.59 6.28
N ALA A 222 -10.45 -13.05 6.97
CA ALA A 222 -10.03 -12.48 8.25
C ALA A 222 -9.61 -11.01 8.11
N TYR A 223 -8.84 -10.67 7.07
CA TYR A 223 -8.47 -9.28 6.80
C TYR A 223 -9.68 -8.39 6.50
N ARG A 224 -10.67 -8.87 5.74
CA ARG A 224 -11.90 -8.12 5.47
C ARG A 224 -12.72 -7.89 6.73
N ALA A 225 -12.85 -8.90 7.59
CA ALA A 225 -13.57 -8.78 8.86
C ALA A 225 -12.97 -7.72 9.79
N MET A 226 -11.64 -7.56 9.76
CA MET A 226 -10.94 -6.50 10.49
C MET A 226 -10.93 -5.14 9.78
N SER A 227 -11.55 -4.99 8.61
CA SER A 227 -11.37 -3.79 7.77
C SER A 227 -9.91 -3.50 7.40
N ARG A 228 -9.12 -4.52 7.01
CA ARG A 228 -7.78 -4.38 6.40
C ARG A 228 -7.84 -4.64 4.89
N PRO A 229 -8.42 -3.72 4.08
CA PRO A 229 -8.67 -3.98 2.67
C PRO A 229 -7.39 -4.19 1.85
N TYR A 230 -6.29 -3.55 2.23
CA TYR A 230 -5.02 -3.67 1.51
C TYR A 230 -4.39 -5.06 1.68
N ASP A 231 -4.37 -5.59 2.91
CA ASP A 231 -3.88 -6.94 3.20
C ASP A 231 -4.78 -8.02 2.57
N ALA A 232 -6.11 -7.80 2.57
CA ALA A 232 -7.06 -8.66 1.88
C ALA A 232 -6.79 -8.74 0.37
N ALA A 233 -6.54 -7.60 -0.27
CA ALA A 233 -6.20 -7.53 -1.69
C ALA A 233 -4.88 -8.28 -2.01
N GLN A 234 -3.90 -8.22 -1.12
CA GLN A 234 -2.65 -8.98 -1.27
C GLN A 234 -2.84 -10.49 -1.14
N ALA A 235 -3.64 -10.95 -0.16
CA ALA A 235 -3.97 -12.37 -0.01
C ALA A 235 -4.70 -12.89 -1.26
N ARG A 236 -5.65 -12.10 -1.79
CA ARG A 236 -6.36 -12.39 -3.05
C ARG A 236 -5.41 -12.47 -4.24
N GLU A 237 -4.49 -11.52 -4.39
CA GLU A 237 -3.49 -11.54 -5.46
C GLU A 237 -2.62 -12.81 -5.37
N ALA A 238 -2.18 -13.20 -4.17
CA ALA A 238 -1.39 -14.40 -3.96
C ALA A 238 -2.17 -15.69 -4.31
N ALA A 239 -3.46 -15.77 -3.95
CA ALA A 239 -4.33 -16.86 -4.36
C ALA A 239 -4.50 -16.92 -5.89
N ALA A 240 -4.74 -15.78 -6.53
CA ALA A 240 -4.90 -15.67 -7.97
C ALA A 240 -3.64 -16.14 -8.72
N ARG A 241 -2.45 -15.70 -8.28
CA ARG A 241 -1.15 -16.17 -8.82
C ARG A 241 -0.95 -17.67 -8.62
N THR A 242 -1.38 -18.20 -7.48
CA THR A 242 -1.31 -19.63 -7.18
C THR A 242 -2.17 -20.45 -8.15
N ARG A 243 -3.37 -19.96 -8.52
CA ARG A 243 -4.20 -20.60 -9.55
C ARG A 243 -3.53 -20.56 -10.92
N LEU A 244 -3.00 -19.40 -11.33
CA LEU A 244 -2.34 -19.24 -12.64
C LEU A 244 -1.10 -20.12 -12.81
N ALA A 245 -0.46 -20.54 -11.72
CA ALA A 245 0.66 -21.48 -11.76
C ALA A 245 0.24 -22.95 -12.05
N ARG A 246 -1.05 -23.25 -12.15
CA ARG A 246 -1.61 -24.58 -12.53
C ARG A 246 -2.39 -24.51 -13.86
N PRO A 247 -1.71 -24.31 -15.01
CA PRO A 247 -2.40 -24.17 -16.30
C PRO A 247 -3.07 -25.48 -16.78
N ASP A 248 -2.69 -26.62 -16.20
CA ASP A 248 -3.23 -27.96 -16.45
C ASP A 248 -4.69 -28.11 -16.00
N HIS A 249 -5.15 -27.28 -15.06
CA HIS A 249 -6.54 -27.31 -14.59
C HIS A 249 -7.42 -26.37 -15.42
N ARG A 250 -8.45 -26.94 -16.07
CA ARG A 250 -9.32 -26.25 -17.06
C ARG A 250 -9.87 -24.90 -16.60
N GLU A 251 -10.17 -24.76 -15.30
CA GLU A 251 -10.74 -23.55 -14.71
C GLU A 251 -9.71 -22.63 -14.02
N ALA A 252 -8.45 -23.04 -13.91
CA ALA A 252 -7.46 -22.31 -13.13
C ALA A 252 -7.06 -20.97 -13.77
N VAL A 253 -6.94 -20.91 -15.10
CA VAL A 253 -6.63 -19.65 -15.80
C VAL A 253 -7.78 -18.65 -15.68
N PRO A 254 -9.05 -18.98 -16.03
CA PRO A 254 -10.18 -18.07 -15.82
C PRO A 254 -10.34 -17.59 -14.37
N ALA A 255 -10.30 -18.51 -13.40
CA ALA A 255 -10.45 -18.15 -11.98
C ALA A 255 -9.26 -17.33 -11.45
N GLY A 256 -8.04 -17.60 -11.93
CA GLY A 256 -6.85 -16.82 -11.63
C GLY A 256 -6.93 -15.40 -12.19
N VAL A 257 -7.35 -15.25 -13.44
CA VAL A 257 -7.56 -13.94 -14.08
C VAL A 257 -8.63 -13.14 -13.34
N GLU A 258 -9.74 -13.77 -12.95
CA GLU A 258 -10.81 -13.10 -12.20
C GLU A 258 -10.32 -12.63 -10.83
N GLY A 259 -9.57 -13.47 -10.10
CA GLY A 259 -8.93 -13.09 -8.85
C GLY A 259 -7.97 -11.89 -9.00
N LEU A 260 -7.20 -11.82 -10.09
CA LEU A 260 -6.35 -10.66 -10.39
C LEU A 260 -7.16 -9.40 -10.72
N ARG A 261 -8.28 -9.51 -11.43
CA ARG A 261 -9.16 -8.35 -11.71
C ARG A 261 -9.76 -7.80 -10.42
N ALA A 262 -10.24 -8.68 -9.54
CA ALA A 262 -10.79 -8.29 -8.26
C ALA A 262 -9.72 -7.63 -7.35
N ALA A 263 -8.49 -8.17 -7.31
CA ALA A 263 -7.38 -7.52 -6.60
C ALA A 263 -7.01 -6.16 -7.21
N LEU A 264 -7.02 -6.03 -8.54
CA LEU A 264 -6.78 -4.75 -9.22
C LEU A 264 -7.86 -3.70 -8.89
N ALA A 265 -9.13 -4.11 -8.79
CA ALA A 265 -10.22 -3.23 -8.39
C ALA A 265 -10.01 -2.72 -6.96
N ASP A 266 -9.68 -3.61 -6.01
CA ASP A 266 -9.37 -3.24 -4.62
C ASP A 266 -8.18 -2.26 -4.55
N TYR A 267 -7.07 -2.57 -5.22
CA TYR A 267 -5.89 -1.69 -5.24
C TYR A 267 -6.18 -0.33 -5.89
N THR A 268 -6.98 -0.31 -6.96
CA THR A 268 -7.36 0.94 -7.62
C THR A 268 -8.24 1.79 -6.71
N GLY A 269 -9.19 1.18 -5.99
CA GLY A 269 -10.04 1.87 -5.02
C GLY A 269 -9.27 2.48 -3.86
N LEU A 270 -8.20 1.82 -3.41
CA LEU A 270 -7.31 2.33 -2.36
C LEU A 270 -6.35 3.42 -2.87
N GLY A 271 -6.04 3.46 -4.16
CA GLY A 271 -4.95 4.29 -4.70
C GLY A 271 -3.57 3.62 -4.60
N ALA A 272 -3.52 2.29 -4.43
CA ALA A 272 -2.30 1.49 -4.43
C ALA A 272 -1.75 1.32 -5.86
N ALA A 273 -1.21 2.40 -6.43
CA ALA A 273 -0.74 2.46 -7.81
C ALA A 273 0.40 1.48 -8.11
N TRP A 274 1.30 1.23 -7.15
CA TRP A 274 2.37 0.25 -7.28
C TRP A 274 1.79 -1.14 -7.54
N ASP A 275 0.94 -1.61 -6.63
CA ASP A 275 0.34 -2.94 -6.71
C ASP A 275 -0.58 -3.07 -7.93
N SER A 276 -1.31 -2.01 -8.26
CA SER A 276 -2.11 -1.93 -9.48
C SER A 276 -1.26 -2.13 -10.75
N ALA A 277 -0.10 -1.47 -10.84
CA ALA A 277 0.81 -1.63 -11.98
C ALA A 277 1.35 -3.06 -12.07
N ARG A 278 1.70 -3.67 -10.93
CA ARG A 278 2.16 -5.06 -10.85
C ARG A 278 1.08 -6.04 -11.31
N VAL A 279 -0.17 -5.88 -10.86
CA VAL A 279 -1.28 -6.76 -11.26
C VAL A 279 -1.64 -6.57 -12.73
N ARG A 280 -1.63 -5.34 -13.26
CA ARG A 280 -1.81 -5.10 -14.71
C ARG A 280 -0.76 -5.78 -15.56
N ARG A 281 0.51 -5.83 -15.11
CA ARG A 281 1.56 -6.59 -15.79
C ARG A 281 1.26 -8.09 -15.75
N ALA A 282 0.81 -8.64 -14.62
CA ALA A 282 0.44 -10.05 -14.51
C ALA A 282 -0.75 -10.42 -15.41
N LEU A 283 -1.79 -9.57 -15.48
CA LEU A 283 -2.94 -9.76 -16.39
C LEU A 283 -2.50 -9.75 -17.86
N ARG A 284 -1.65 -8.80 -18.27
CA ARG A 284 -1.11 -8.75 -19.64
C ARG A 284 -0.32 -10.02 -20.00
N ALA A 285 0.42 -10.59 -19.06
CA ALA A 285 1.15 -11.84 -19.26
C ALA A 285 0.24 -13.05 -19.50
N GLN A 286 -1.04 -12.98 -19.09
CA GLN A 286 -2.06 -14.00 -19.37
C GLN A 286 -2.83 -13.75 -20.68
N GLY A 287 -2.34 -12.85 -21.55
CA GLY A 287 -3.04 -12.48 -22.78
C GLY A 287 -4.28 -11.62 -22.55
N VAL A 288 -4.55 -11.21 -21.29
CA VAL A 288 -5.60 -10.24 -20.97
C VAL A 288 -5.05 -8.87 -21.34
N VAL A 289 -5.09 -8.55 -22.63
CA VAL A 289 -5.03 -7.17 -23.08
C VAL A 289 -6.26 -6.51 -22.49
N ALA A 290 -6.07 -5.47 -21.68
CA ALA A 290 -7.17 -4.64 -21.25
C ALA A 290 -7.81 -4.08 -22.52
N VAL A 291 -8.89 -4.71 -22.99
CA VAL A 291 -9.81 -4.06 -23.90
C VAL A 291 -10.25 -2.82 -23.14
N ALA A 292 -9.78 -1.67 -23.59
CA ALA A 292 -10.36 -0.40 -23.18
C ALA A 292 -11.83 -0.45 -23.62
N GLY A 293 -12.73 -0.92 -22.74
CA GLY A 293 -14.15 -1.00 -23.03
C GLY A 293 -14.79 -2.33 -22.67
N ALA A 294 -15.15 -2.49 -21.40
CA ALA A 294 -16.35 -3.21 -20.93
C ALA A 294 -16.41 -3.04 -19.40
N GLY A 295 -17.05 -1.98 -18.92
CA GLY A 295 -17.25 -1.75 -17.48
C GLY A 295 -17.07 -0.32 -16.98
N ARG A 296 -16.50 0.60 -17.78
CA ARG A 296 -16.60 2.05 -17.51
C ARG A 296 -17.89 2.61 -18.09
N GLY A 297 -19.01 2.11 -17.57
CA GLY A 297 -20.31 2.74 -17.76
C GLY A 297 -20.38 4.03 -16.95
N ARG A 298 -20.28 5.17 -17.67
CA ARG A 298 -21.12 6.36 -17.46
C ARG A 298 -20.90 7.33 -16.27
N ARG A 299 -19.79 7.29 -15.50
CA ARG A 299 -19.62 8.24 -14.37
C ARG A 299 -18.47 9.25 -14.37
N ASP A 300 -17.52 9.24 -15.31
CA ASP A 300 -16.40 10.23 -15.26
C ASP A 300 -15.97 10.81 -16.62
N GLN A 301 -16.93 11.04 -17.52
CA GLN A 301 -16.69 11.78 -18.77
C GLN A 301 -16.65 13.32 -18.58
N ARG A 302 -16.64 13.80 -17.34
CA ARG A 302 -16.53 15.24 -17.07
C ARG A 302 -15.05 15.60 -16.92
N LEU A 303 -14.62 16.61 -17.67
CA LEU A 303 -13.32 17.23 -17.44
C LEU A 303 -13.26 17.75 -16.00
N SER A 304 -12.11 17.60 -15.34
CA SER A 304 -11.88 18.33 -14.10
C SER A 304 -11.92 19.83 -14.38
N PRO A 305 -12.19 20.69 -13.38
CA PRO A 305 -12.18 22.14 -13.58
C PRO A 305 -10.91 22.64 -14.26
N ARG A 306 -9.75 22.06 -13.88
CA ARG A 306 -8.45 22.41 -14.42
C ARG A 306 -8.23 21.91 -15.85
N GLU A 307 -8.72 20.72 -16.17
CA GLU A 307 -8.69 20.20 -17.54
C GLU A 307 -9.62 21.00 -18.46
N SER A 308 -10.78 21.43 -17.97
CA SER A 308 -11.72 22.27 -18.73
C SER A 308 -11.14 23.65 -19.04
N GLU A 309 -10.50 24.28 -18.05
CA GLU A 309 -9.83 25.57 -18.22
C GLU A 309 -8.67 25.49 -19.22
N ILE A 310 -7.83 24.45 -19.11
CA ILE A 310 -6.71 24.21 -20.03
C ILE A 310 -7.21 23.86 -21.44
N ALA A 311 -8.27 23.05 -21.56
CA ALA A 311 -8.88 22.69 -22.84
C ALA A 311 -9.50 23.91 -23.54
N ALA A 312 -10.14 24.82 -22.80
CA ALA A 312 -10.70 26.05 -23.36
C ALA A 312 -9.60 26.98 -23.90
N LEU A 313 -8.51 27.18 -23.17
CA LEU A 313 -7.37 27.97 -23.64
C LEU A 313 -6.66 27.30 -24.83
N ALA A 314 -6.61 25.96 -24.84
CA ALA A 314 -6.06 25.20 -25.96
C ALA A 314 -6.92 25.31 -27.23
N ALA A 315 -8.25 25.31 -27.10
CA ALA A 315 -9.19 25.51 -28.20
C ALA A 315 -9.09 26.91 -28.82
N GLN A 316 -8.65 27.91 -28.05
CA GLN A 316 -8.37 29.28 -28.52
C GLN A 316 -7.02 29.42 -29.25
N GLY A 317 -6.31 28.33 -29.51
CA GLY A 317 -5.05 28.33 -30.26
C GLY A 317 -3.81 28.70 -29.45
N ARG A 318 -3.92 28.89 -28.13
CA ARG A 318 -2.76 29.15 -27.26
C ARG A 318 -1.80 27.96 -27.26
N THR A 319 -0.52 28.18 -27.04
CA THR A 319 0.50 27.12 -26.88
C THR A 319 0.58 26.65 -25.42
N ASN A 320 1.17 25.48 -25.16
CA ASN A 320 1.35 24.99 -23.79
C ASN A 320 2.19 25.93 -22.93
N ARG A 321 3.12 26.69 -23.52
CA ARG A 321 3.93 27.69 -22.82
C ARG A 321 3.11 28.93 -22.43
N GLU A 322 2.22 29.38 -23.31
CA GLU A 322 1.33 30.50 -23.03
C GLU A 322 0.29 30.15 -21.96
N ILE A 323 -0.28 28.94 -22.04
CA ILE A 323 -1.22 28.43 -21.01
C ILE A 323 -0.50 28.27 -19.68
N ALA A 324 0.73 27.76 -19.69
CA ALA A 324 1.56 27.65 -18.49
C ALA A 324 1.80 29.01 -17.82
N ALA A 325 2.09 30.05 -18.62
CA ALA A 325 2.25 31.41 -18.13
C ALA A 325 0.94 32.00 -17.57
N LEU A 326 -0.19 31.82 -18.26
CA LEU A 326 -1.50 32.33 -17.84
C LEU A 326 -2.03 31.67 -16.56
N LEU A 327 -1.71 30.39 -16.36
CA LEU A 327 -2.24 29.60 -15.25
C LEU A 327 -1.22 29.35 -14.14
N HIS A 328 -0.04 29.97 -14.22
CA HIS A 328 1.09 29.78 -13.30
C HIS A 328 1.48 28.30 -13.10
N LEU A 329 1.57 27.55 -14.21
CA LEU A 329 1.94 26.13 -14.23
C LEU A 329 3.27 25.91 -14.98
N SER A 330 3.84 24.72 -14.85
CA SER A 330 4.91 24.28 -15.76
C SER A 330 4.34 23.85 -17.11
N PRO A 331 5.06 24.05 -18.24
CA PRO A 331 4.64 23.53 -19.56
C PRO A 331 4.37 22.02 -19.58
N ARG A 332 5.13 21.25 -18.80
CA ARG A 332 4.97 19.80 -18.64
C ARG A 332 3.65 19.43 -17.93
N THR A 333 3.24 20.24 -16.95
CA THR A 333 1.95 20.09 -16.27
C THR A 333 0.80 20.35 -17.24
N VAL A 334 0.92 21.38 -18.09
CA VAL A 334 -0.07 21.67 -19.15
C VAL A 334 -0.15 20.54 -20.16
N GLU A 335 0.97 19.98 -20.62
CA GLU A 335 1.00 18.81 -21.52
C GLU A 335 0.23 17.62 -20.95
N THR A 336 0.44 17.35 -19.65
CA THR A 336 -0.23 16.25 -18.95
C THR A 336 -1.75 16.48 -18.88
N HIS A 337 -2.18 17.69 -18.54
CA HIS A 337 -3.61 18.02 -18.50
C HIS A 337 -4.27 18.01 -19.89
N VAL A 338 -3.56 18.45 -20.94
CA VAL A 338 -4.05 18.37 -22.33
C VAL A 338 -4.21 16.91 -22.76
N ALA A 339 -3.24 16.04 -22.48
CA ALA A 339 -3.32 14.62 -22.79
C ALA A 339 -4.51 13.96 -22.07
N ASN A 340 -4.73 14.29 -20.79
CA ASN A 340 -5.86 13.80 -20.01
C ASN A 340 -7.21 14.32 -20.54
N ALA A 341 -7.29 15.60 -20.94
CA ALA A 341 -8.49 16.19 -21.52
C ALA A 341 -8.84 15.54 -22.87
N LEU A 342 -7.86 15.35 -23.76
CA LEU A 342 -8.05 14.65 -25.04
C LEU A 342 -8.52 13.21 -24.84
N ALA A 343 -7.91 12.49 -23.88
CA ALA A 343 -8.31 11.13 -23.53
C ALA A 343 -9.75 11.06 -22.97
N LYS A 344 -10.16 12.05 -22.17
CA LYS A 344 -11.52 12.14 -21.62
C LYS A 344 -12.57 12.54 -22.66
N LEU A 345 -12.20 13.38 -23.62
CA LEU A 345 -13.07 13.82 -24.72
C LEU A 345 -13.06 12.86 -25.92
N GLY A 346 -12.22 11.83 -25.93
CA GLY A 346 -12.10 10.89 -27.05
C GLY A 346 -11.43 11.49 -28.30
N LEU A 347 -10.67 12.57 -28.14
CA LEU A 347 -10.02 13.32 -29.21
C LEU A 347 -8.59 12.80 -29.44
N ARG A 348 -8.14 12.83 -30.69
CA ARG A 348 -6.83 12.28 -31.08
C ARG A 348 -5.75 13.35 -31.15
N SER A 349 -6.14 14.60 -31.34
CA SER A 349 -5.22 15.71 -31.50
C SER A 349 -5.71 16.97 -30.81
N ARG A 350 -4.77 17.82 -30.38
CA ARG A 350 -5.07 19.16 -29.85
C ARG A 350 -5.89 20.00 -30.83
N ARG A 351 -5.72 19.81 -32.14
CA ARG A 351 -6.49 20.52 -33.17
C ARG A 351 -7.96 20.16 -33.15
N ASP A 352 -8.31 19.01 -32.58
CA ASP A 352 -9.70 18.58 -32.45
C ASP A 352 -10.43 19.32 -31.32
N LEU A 353 -9.69 20.05 -30.45
CA LEU A 353 -10.27 20.92 -29.41
C LEU A 353 -10.82 22.22 -29.98
N SER A 354 -10.16 22.76 -31.02
CA SER A 354 -10.73 23.79 -31.88
C SER A 354 -11.65 23.09 -32.87
N GLY A 355 -12.94 22.98 -32.57
CA GLY A 355 -13.94 22.50 -33.55
C GLY A 355 -13.78 23.22 -34.90
N PRO A 356 -14.30 22.64 -36.01
CA PRO A 356 -13.95 23.06 -37.37
C PRO A 356 -13.95 24.59 -37.49
N SER A 357 -12.75 25.12 -37.66
CA SER A 357 -12.50 26.52 -37.98
C SER A 357 -13.22 26.81 -39.28
N ASN A 358 -14.33 27.54 -39.19
CA ASN A 358 -15.02 28.08 -40.35
C ASN A 358 -14.03 29.06 -41.02
N PRO A 359 -13.54 28.79 -42.24
CA PRO A 359 -12.69 29.77 -42.93
C PRO A 359 -13.55 30.97 -43.32
N SER A 360 -13.03 32.16 -43.03
CA SER A 360 -13.66 33.46 -43.23
C SER A 360 -13.96 33.80 -44.71
N ALA A 361 -14.85 34.79 -44.87
CA ALA A 361 -15.12 35.65 -46.03
C ALA A 361 -16.30 35.26 -46.96
N THR A 362 -17.39 36.02 -46.89
CA THR A 362 -17.54 37.23 -47.73
C THR A 362 -18.39 38.29 -47.04
#